data_AF-A0A9F2R798-F1
#
_entry.id   AF-A0A9F2R798-F1
#
_cell.length_a   1.000
_cell.length_b   1.000
_cell.length_c   1.000
_cell.angle_alpha   90.00
_cell.angle_beta   90.00
_cell.angle_gamma   90.00
#
_symmetry.space_group_name_H-M   'P 1'
#
loop_
_entity.id
_entity.type
_entity.pdbx_description
1 polymer ?
#
loop_
_entity_poly.entity_id
_entity_poly.type
_entity_poly.pdbx_seq_one_letter_code
_entity_poly.pdbx_strand_id
1 'polypeptide(L)'
;PLQVALQLAPQFEGAEEQAGAERLRRDRVCLEEAAGTALAGVPTDVRGVVRVLSCPGSKEVTVRYTFNEWLSFLDVPALPLPDGDPSDVSAPVERYQFALCLPPGLPDGTAVHFAICYRSQQGEHWDNNGGANYTLRDCSSEKSAASL
;
A
#
# COMPACT_ATOMS: atom_id res chain seq x y z
N PRO A 1 18.95 15.10 14.08
CA PRO A 1 17.79 15.53 13.26
C PRO A 1 16.74 14.44 13.34
N LEU A 2 15.47 14.79 13.58
CA LEU A 2 14.38 13.80 13.68
C LEU A 2 14.20 13.14 12.31
N GLN A 3 14.33 11.82 12.27
CA GLN A 3 14.11 11.01 11.07
C GLN A 3 12.60 11.00 10.82
N VAL A 4 12.10 11.75 9.83
CA VAL A 4 10.67 11.72 9.53
C VAL A 4 10.43 10.85 8.30
N ALA A 5 10.06 9.60 8.55
CA ALA A 5 9.56 8.71 7.51
C ALA A 5 8.07 8.96 7.33
N LEU A 6 7.59 8.93 6.08
CA LEU A 6 6.16 9.05 5.80
C LEU A 6 5.38 7.95 6.51
N GLN A 7 4.28 8.30 7.16
CA GLN A 7 3.38 7.34 7.80
C GLN A 7 2.08 7.24 7.02
N LEU A 8 1.49 6.05 7.03
CA LEU A 8 0.16 5.86 6.46
C LEU A 8 -0.90 6.54 7.35
N ALA A 9 -1.83 7.22 6.70
CA ALA A 9 -3.00 7.85 7.31
C ALA A 9 -4.29 7.23 6.72
N PRO A 10 -5.16 6.63 7.57
CA PRO A 10 -4.97 6.38 9.00
C PRO A 10 -3.87 5.33 9.27
N GLN A 11 -3.27 5.39 10.47
CA GLN A 11 -2.34 4.36 10.93
C GLN A 11 -3.11 3.07 11.21
N PHE A 12 -2.51 1.93 10.87
CA PHE A 12 -3.22 0.67 11.03
C PHE A 12 -3.32 0.26 12.51
N GLU A 13 -4.51 0.23 13.13
CA GLU A 13 -4.70 -0.22 14.52
C GLU A 13 -5.89 -1.19 14.69
N GLY A 14 -5.59 -2.41 15.17
CA GLY A 14 -6.48 -3.36 15.88
C GLY A 14 -7.75 -3.87 15.18
N ALA A 15 -8.64 -2.98 14.72
CA ALA A 15 -9.90 -3.31 14.04
C ALA A 15 -9.71 -3.70 12.56
N GLU A 16 -8.52 -3.53 12.02
CA GLU A 16 -8.25 -3.69 10.59
C GLU A 16 -7.86 -5.07 10.14
N GLU A 17 -7.50 -5.99 11.04
CA GLU A 17 -7.30 -7.37 10.61
C GLU A 17 -8.63 -7.96 10.14
N GLN A 18 -9.72 -7.65 10.85
CA GLN A 18 -11.08 -8.03 10.46
C GLN A 18 -11.53 -7.25 9.22
N ALA A 19 -11.33 -5.92 9.18
CA ALA A 19 -11.71 -5.10 8.02
C ALA A 19 -10.93 -5.51 6.76
N GLY A 20 -9.65 -5.81 6.90
CA GLY A 20 -8.77 -6.32 5.85
C GLY A 20 -9.17 -7.72 5.40
N ALA A 21 -9.61 -8.60 6.31
CA ALA A 21 -10.15 -9.91 5.95
C ALA A 21 -11.46 -9.79 5.16
N GLU A 22 -12.35 -8.87 5.53
CA GLU A 22 -13.58 -8.58 4.79
C GLU A 22 -13.29 -7.98 3.41
N ARG A 23 -12.35 -7.02 3.31
CA ARG A 23 -11.89 -6.48 2.02
C ARG A 23 -11.28 -7.59 1.16
N LEU A 24 -10.43 -8.45 1.72
CA LEU A 24 -9.84 -9.56 0.98
C LEU A 24 -10.91 -10.54 0.45
N ARG A 25 -11.98 -10.79 1.20
CA ARG A 25 -13.08 -11.65 0.73
C ARG A 25 -13.91 -10.97 -0.37
N ARG A 26 -14.20 -9.69 -0.23
CA ARG A 26 -15.05 -8.92 -1.16
C ARG A 26 -14.30 -8.57 -2.45
N ASP A 27 -13.12 -8.01 -2.31
CA ASP A 27 -12.35 -7.39 -3.38
C ASP A 27 -11.15 -8.25 -3.79
N ARG A 28 -10.90 -9.41 -3.15
CA ARG A 28 -9.82 -10.37 -3.49
C ARG A 28 -8.41 -9.83 -3.37
N VAL A 29 -8.25 -8.57 -2.98
CA VAL A 29 -6.98 -7.92 -2.71
C VAL A 29 -7.17 -7.00 -1.52
N CYS A 30 -6.18 -6.97 -0.62
CA CYS A 30 -6.15 -5.97 0.43
C CYS A 30 -4.71 -5.58 0.78
N LEU A 31 -4.48 -4.31 1.13
CA LEU A 31 -3.24 -3.91 1.78
C LEU A 31 -3.14 -4.58 3.17
N GLU A 32 -1.96 -5.12 3.48
CA GLU A 32 -1.64 -5.69 4.79
C GLU A 32 -0.86 -4.69 5.64
N GLU A 33 0.21 -4.13 5.07
CA GLU A 33 1.03 -3.10 5.72
C GLU A 33 1.66 -2.19 4.68
N ALA A 34 1.91 -0.94 5.06
CA ALA A 34 2.70 -0.01 4.27
C ALA A 34 3.45 0.97 5.19
N ALA A 35 4.70 1.25 4.85
CA ALA A 35 5.55 2.18 5.58
C ALA A 35 6.44 2.97 4.61
N GLY A 36 6.63 4.26 4.91
CA GLY A 36 7.65 5.08 4.25
C GLY A 36 9.04 4.75 4.79
N THR A 37 10.05 4.90 3.93
CA THR A 37 11.46 4.84 4.31
C THR A 37 12.12 6.19 4.03
N ALA A 38 13.20 6.48 4.76
CA ALA A 38 13.95 7.72 4.61
C ALA A 38 15.46 7.48 4.72
N LEU A 39 16.23 8.22 3.91
CA LEU A 39 17.68 8.24 3.97
C LEU A 39 18.15 9.65 4.30
N ALA A 40 18.98 9.78 5.35
CA ALA A 40 19.44 11.08 5.85
C ALA A 40 18.31 12.09 6.17
N GLY A 41 17.11 11.59 6.50
CA GLY A 41 15.93 12.41 6.79
C GLY A 41 15.10 12.80 5.56
N VAL A 42 15.46 12.32 4.36
CA VAL A 42 14.71 12.54 3.13
C VAL A 42 13.91 11.28 2.78
N PRO A 43 12.60 11.36 2.56
CA PRO A 43 11.80 10.23 2.09
C PRO A 43 12.31 9.66 0.77
N THR A 44 12.49 8.34 0.68
CA THR A 44 13.03 7.67 -0.53
C THR A 44 12.03 6.76 -1.21
N ASP A 45 11.28 5.99 -0.44
CA ASP A 45 10.31 5.04 -0.98
C ASP A 45 9.20 4.73 0.02
N VAL A 46 8.10 4.20 -0.49
CA VAL A 46 7.05 3.55 0.31
C VAL A 46 7.09 2.06 0.00
N ARG A 47 7.20 1.23 1.04
CA ARG A 47 7.12 -0.23 0.90
C ARG A 47 5.86 -0.74 1.54
N GLY A 48 5.35 -1.85 1.04
CA GLY A 48 4.23 -2.50 1.68
C GLY A 48 4.02 -3.92 1.21
N VAL A 49 3.14 -4.61 1.94
CA VAL A 49 2.72 -5.98 1.68
C VAL A 49 1.24 -5.98 1.35
N VAL A 50 0.88 -6.75 0.34
CA VAL A 50 -0.47 -6.92 -0.19
C VAL A 50 -0.85 -8.38 -0.03
N ARG A 51 -2.06 -8.64 0.45
CA ARG A 51 -2.67 -9.98 0.40
C ARG A 51 -3.59 -10.08 -0.79
N VAL A 52 -3.56 -11.23 -1.45
CA VAL A 52 -4.41 -11.55 -2.60
C VAL A 52 -5.07 -12.90 -2.38
N LEU A 53 -6.37 -12.98 -2.64
CA LEU A 53 -7.09 -14.24 -2.65
C LEU A 53 -6.73 -14.98 -3.95
N SER A 54 -5.84 -15.96 -3.82
CA SER A 54 -5.25 -16.71 -4.93
C SER A 54 -6.31 -17.44 -5.76
N CYS A 55 -6.06 -17.52 -7.07
CA CYS A 55 -6.85 -18.34 -7.97
C CYS A 55 -5.98 -18.99 -9.06
N PRO A 56 -6.47 -20.05 -9.72
CA PRO A 56 -5.71 -20.69 -10.79
C PRO A 56 -5.38 -19.74 -11.95
N GLY A 57 -4.15 -19.88 -12.49
CA GLY A 57 -3.67 -19.17 -13.67
C GLY A 57 -2.84 -17.92 -13.37
N SER A 58 -2.73 -17.05 -14.38
CA SER A 58 -1.91 -15.83 -14.32
C SER A 58 -2.47 -14.83 -13.31
N LYS A 59 -1.56 -14.23 -12.54
CA LYS A 59 -1.84 -13.23 -11.51
C LYS A 59 -0.90 -12.07 -11.70
N GLU A 60 -1.44 -10.87 -11.71
CA GLU A 60 -0.68 -9.64 -11.75
C GLU A 60 -1.18 -8.74 -10.61
N VAL A 61 -0.25 -8.27 -9.79
CA VAL A 61 -0.53 -7.28 -8.75
C VAL A 61 0.24 -6.02 -9.11
N THR A 62 -0.47 -4.90 -9.22
CA THR A 62 0.09 -3.60 -9.55
C THR A 62 -0.35 -2.60 -8.51
N VAL A 63 0.56 -1.73 -8.08
CA VAL A 63 0.25 -0.60 -7.22
C VAL A 63 0.28 0.66 -8.06
N ARG A 64 -0.86 1.36 -8.11
CA ARG A 64 -0.99 2.65 -8.76
C ARG A 64 -0.83 3.74 -7.72
N TYR A 65 0.05 4.70 -7.97
CA TYR A 65 0.31 5.79 -7.03
C TYR A 65 0.49 7.14 -7.72
N THR A 66 0.28 8.20 -6.94
CA THR A 66 0.30 9.59 -7.39
C THR A 66 0.84 10.51 -6.30
N PHE A 67 1.33 11.67 -6.74
CA PHE A 67 1.81 12.77 -5.90
C PHE A 67 0.98 14.05 -6.09
N ASN A 68 -0.05 14.02 -6.93
CA ASN A 68 -0.76 15.21 -7.40
C ASN A 68 -2.26 14.98 -7.56
N GLU A 69 -2.90 14.42 -6.53
CA GLU A 69 -4.36 14.25 -6.48
C GLU A 69 -4.93 13.53 -7.73
N TRP A 70 -4.23 12.50 -8.19
CA TRP A 70 -4.63 11.66 -9.34
C TRP A 70 -4.66 12.37 -10.70
N LEU A 71 -4.10 13.58 -10.83
CA LEU A 71 -3.91 14.24 -12.14
C LEU A 71 -2.98 13.43 -13.05
N SER A 72 -1.99 12.77 -12.46
CA SER A 72 -1.12 11.79 -13.11
C SER A 72 -0.82 10.63 -12.16
N PHE A 73 -0.48 9.46 -12.69
CA PHE A 73 -0.17 8.29 -11.89
C PHE A 73 0.96 7.45 -12.48
N LEU A 74 1.55 6.63 -11.63
CA LEU A 74 2.55 5.62 -11.96
C LEU A 74 2.01 4.26 -11.53
N ASP A 75 2.24 3.24 -12.35
CA ASP A 75 1.91 1.85 -12.08
C ASP A 75 3.20 1.07 -11.82
N VAL A 76 3.32 0.42 -10.68
CA VAL A 76 4.49 -0.40 -10.30
C VAL A 76 4.04 -1.82 -9.97
N PRO A 77 4.69 -2.86 -10.53
CA PRO A 77 4.35 -4.24 -10.20
C PRO A 77 4.74 -4.56 -8.74
N ALA A 78 3.87 -5.29 -8.05
CA ALA A 78 4.21 -5.96 -6.81
C ALA A 78 4.72 -7.38 -7.11
N LEU A 79 5.70 -7.83 -6.33
CA LEU A 79 6.38 -9.11 -6.52
C LEU A 79 5.91 -10.12 -5.47
N PRO A 80 5.68 -11.39 -5.83
CA PRO A 80 5.23 -12.40 -4.87
C PRO A 80 6.28 -12.58 -3.76
N LEU A 81 5.79 -12.63 -2.52
CA LEU A 81 6.56 -13.03 -1.35
C LEU A 81 6.44 -14.55 -1.19
N PRO A 82 7.57 -15.28 -1.08
CA PRO A 82 7.54 -16.70 -0.76
C PRO A 82 7.25 -16.88 0.73
N ASP A 83 5.99 -16.68 1.14
CA ASP A 83 5.53 -16.97 2.49
C ASP A 83 4.86 -18.35 2.52
N GLY A 84 5.36 -19.24 3.39
CA GLY A 84 4.74 -20.54 3.68
C GLY A 84 5.41 -21.75 3.04
N ASP A 85 5.12 -22.92 3.61
CA ASP A 85 5.58 -24.22 3.11
C ASP A 85 5.06 -24.41 1.66
N PRO A 86 5.92 -24.63 0.65
CA PRO A 86 5.49 -24.84 -0.74
C PRO A 86 4.57 -26.05 -0.93
N SER A 87 4.40 -26.90 0.09
CA SER A 87 3.43 -28.00 0.11
C SER A 87 2.01 -27.60 0.53
N ASP A 88 1.81 -26.42 1.11
CA ASP A 88 0.49 -25.93 1.50
C ASP A 88 -0.18 -25.15 0.35
N VAL A 89 -0.61 -25.92 -0.66
CA VAL A 89 -1.43 -25.43 -1.79
C VAL A 89 -2.83 -24.98 -1.35
N SER A 90 -3.16 -25.10 -0.05
CA SER A 90 -4.47 -24.80 0.51
C SER A 90 -4.57 -23.39 1.10
N ALA A 91 -3.47 -22.66 1.31
CA ALA A 91 -3.56 -21.28 1.76
C ALA A 91 -4.19 -20.44 0.63
N PRO A 92 -5.45 -19.97 0.75
CA PRO A 92 -6.12 -19.26 -0.33
C PRO A 92 -5.57 -17.83 -0.50
N VAL A 93 -4.57 -17.44 0.30
CA VAL A 93 -4.06 -16.08 0.37
C VAL A 93 -2.56 -16.07 0.06
N GLU A 94 -2.19 -15.35 -1.00
CA GLU A 94 -0.81 -15.07 -1.37
C GLU A 94 -0.42 -13.66 -0.93
N ARG A 95 0.86 -13.47 -0.64
CA ARG A 95 1.43 -12.16 -0.31
C ARG A 95 2.30 -11.64 -1.43
N TYR A 96 2.25 -10.33 -1.64
CA TYR A 96 3.06 -9.61 -2.62
C TYR A 96 3.66 -8.38 -1.95
N GLN A 97 4.91 -8.05 -2.27
CA GLN A 97 5.58 -6.84 -1.81
C GLN A 97 5.74 -5.83 -2.93
N PHE A 98 5.66 -4.54 -2.59
CA PHE A 98 5.91 -3.45 -3.54
C PHE A 98 6.86 -2.40 -2.96
N ALA A 99 7.43 -1.59 -3.84
CA ALA A 99 8.19 -0.40 -3.49
C ALA A 99 7.84 0.75 -4.44
N LEU A 100 7.34 1.86 -3.89
CA LEU A 100 6.99 3.08 -4.63
C LEU A 100 8.12 4.08 -4.48
N CYS A 101 8.84 4.35 -5.56
CA CYS A 101 9.96 5.30 -5.52
C CYS A 101 9.44 6.74 -5.42
N LEU A 102 10.03 7.51 -4.51
CA LEU A 102 9.73 8.92 -4.33
C LEU A 102 10.75 9.76 -5.13
N PRO A 103 10.32 10.66 -6.03
CA PRO A 103 11.25 11.50 -6.76
C PRO A 103 12.03 12.44 -5.82
N PRO A 104 13.32 12.69 -6.09
CA PRO A 104 14.11 13.63 -5.30
C PRO A 104 13.53 15.04 -5.43
N GLY A 105 13.51 15.77 -4.32
CA GLY A 105 12.98 17.14 -4.29
C GLY A 105 11.45 17.23 -4.26
N LEU A 106 10.76 16.15 -3.86
CA LEU A 106 9.37 16.22 -3.45
C LEU A 106 9.18 17.36 -2.45
N PRO A 107 8.23 18.30 -2.69
CA PRO A 107 7.95 19.37 -1.76
C PRO A 107 7.59 18.82 -0.37
N ASP A 108 8.06 19.49 0.66
CA ASP A 108 7.72 19.15 2.05
C ASP A 108 6.19 19.10 2.23
N GLY A 109 5.70 18.07 2.90
CA GLY A 109 4.27 17.85 3.12
C GLY A 109 3.50 17.26 1.93
N THR A 110 4.17 16.90 0.83
CA THR A 110 3.51 16.19 -0.28
C THR A 110 2.96 14.85 0.21
N ALA A 111 1.68 14.60 -0.06
CA ALA A 111 1.04 13.33 0.21
C ALA A 111 1.29 12.35 -0.95
N VAL A 112 1.51 11.08 -0.60
CA VAL A 112 1.59 9.99 -1.58
C VAL A 112 0.30 9.21 -1.49
N HIS A 113 -0.49 9.19 -2.57
CA HIS A 113 -1.71 8.39 -2.62
C HIS A 113 -1.48 7.13 -3.45
N PHE A 114 -2.06 6.01 -3.06
CA PHE A 114 -2.00 4.79 -3.83
C PHE A 114 -3.24 3.90 -3.66
N ALA A 115 -3.42 3.02 -4.65
CA ALA A 115 -4.41 1.97 -4.69
C ALA A 115 -3.79 0.72 -5.31
N ILE A 116 -4.31 -0.45 -4.96
CA ILE A 116 -3.78 -1.74 -5.42
C ILE A 116 -4.76 -2.34 -6.43
N CYS A 117 -4.22 -2.82 -7.55
CA CYS A 117 -4.94 -3.52 -8.58
C CYS A 117 -4.46 -4.98 -8.63
N TYR A 118 -5.39 -5.91 -8.51
CA TYR A 118 -5.17 -7.33 -8.74
C TYR A 118 -5.90 -7.78 -9.99
N ARG A 119 -5.15 -8.25 -10.99
CA ARG A 119 -5.70 -8.84 -12.21
C ARG A 119 -5.50 -10.34 -12.22
N SER A 120 -6.57 -11.05 -12.57
CA SER A 120 -6.57 -12.49 -12.77
C SER A 120 -7.57 -12.87 -13.86
N GLN A 121 -7.67 -14.17 -14.13
CA GLN A 121 -8.72 -14.71 -15.01
C GLN A 121 -10.15 -14.43 -14.51
N GLN A 122 -10.32 -14.10 -13.23
CA GLN A 122 -11.63 -13.76 -12.65
C GLN A 122 -11.99 -12.28 -12.78
N GLY A 123 -11.09 -11.47 -13.34
CA GLY A 123 -11.29 -10.04 -13.56
C GLY A 123 -10.21 -9.18 -12.90
N GLU A 124 -10.47 -7.88 -12.95
CA GLU A 124 -9.69 -6.84 -12.29
C GLU A 124 -10.38 -6.44 -10.99
N HIS A 125 -9.63 -6.44 -9.90
CA HIS A 125 -10.11 -6.06 -8.58
C HIS A 125 -9.23 -4.96 -7.98
N TRP A 126 -9.85 -4.01 -7.30
CA TRP A 126 -9.16 -2.86 -6.75
C TRP A 126 -9.35 -2.77 -5.23
N ASP A 127 -8.25 -2.59 -4.51
CA ASP A 127 -8.27 -2.07 -3.14
C ASP A 127 -7.85 -0.60 -3.16
N ASN A 128 -8.85 0.26 -3.10
CA ASN A 128 -8.72 1.71 -2.99
C ASN A 128 -9.20 2.21 -1.61
N ASN A 129 -9.13 1.36 -0.57
CA ASN A 129 -9.59 1.69 0.78
C ASN A 129 -11.05 2.23 0.81
N GLY A 130 -11.96 1.58 0.08
CA GLY A 130 -13.37 2.00 0.01
C GLY A 130 -13.59 3.36 -0.66
N GLY A 131 -12.68 3.77 -1.55
CA GLY A 131 -12.71 5.05 -2.27
C GLY A 131 -11.90 6.17 -1.63
N ALA A 132 -11.38 5.98 -0.41
CA ALA A 132 -10.52 6.97 0.25
C ALA A 132 -9.07 6.96 -0.27
N ASN A 133 -8.66 5.86 -0.92
CA ASN A 133 -7.26 5.51 -1.21
C ASN A 133 -6.39 5.41 0.05
N TYR A 134 -5.21 4.84 -0.13
CA TYR A 134 -4.17 4.86 0.89
C TYR A 134 -3.34 6.11 0.74
N THR A 135 -3.04 6.80 1.84
CA THR A 135 -2.31 8.07 1.82
C THR A 135 -1.17 8.05 2.82
N LEU A 136 0.06 8.31 2.37
CA LEU A 136 1.20 8.55 3.26
C LEU A 136 1.54 10.04 3.32
N ARG A 137 1.80 10.55 4.53
CA ARG A 137 2.17 11.95 4.79
C ARG A 137 3.31 12.06 5.80
N ASP A 138 3.97 13.21 5.80
CA ASP A 138 4.99 13.56 6.79
C ASP A 138 4.33 13.85 8.15
N CYS A 139 4.73 13.13 9.21
CA CYS A 139 4.20 13.28 10.57
C CYS A 139 4.55 14.62 11.24
N SER A 140 5.43 15.44 10.68
CA SER A 140 5.70 16.79 11.21
C SER A 140 4.50 17.73 11.06
N SER A 141 3.55 17.41 10.18
CA SER A 141 2.35 18.20 9.90
C SER A 141 1.29 18.17 11.00
N GLU A 142 1.18 17.07 11.75
CA GLU A 142 0.05 16.83 12.67
C GLU A 142 0.21 17.49 14.04
N LYS A 143 1.41 17.92 14.41
CA LYS A 143 1.63 18.63 15.68
C LYS A 143 1.19 20.11 15.68
N SER A 144 0.84 20.69 14.54
CA SER A 144 0.39 22.10 14.49
C SER A 144 -1.13 22.28 14.59
N ALA A 145 -1.94 21.24 14.43
CA ALA A 145 -3.41 21.37 14.43
C ALA A 145 -4.07 21.06 15.79
N ALA A 146 -3.33 20.50 16.75
CA ALA A 146 -3.85 20.18 18.09
C ALA A 146 -3.56 21.28 19.15
N SER A 147 -3.25 22.50 18.72
CA SER A 147 -3.09 23.66 19.61
C SER A 147 -3.80 24.89 19.03
N LEU A 148 -5.13 24.84 19.05
CA LEU A 148 -6.00 26.01 19.10
C LEU A 148 -7.13 25.76 20.09
#